data_AF-A0A840IRA6-F1
#
_entry.id   AF-A0A840IRA6-F1
#
_cell.length_a   1.000
_cell.length_b   1.000
_cell.length_c   1.000
_cell.angle_alpha   90.00
_cell.angle_beta   90.00
_cell.angle_gamma   90.00
#
_symmetry.space_group_name_H-M   'P 1'
#
loop_
_entity.id
_entity.type
_entity.pdbx_description
1 polymer ?
#
loop_
_entity_poly.entity_id
_entity_poly.type
_entity_poly.pdbx_seq_one_letter_code
_entity_poly.pdbx_strand_id
1 'polypeptide(L)'
;MRTLTALGLTVLRLLADAPSHPYELRQQMREQGLDQFVKVTHGALYHTVETLAKEALIEPVATLREGKRPERTVYSITAAGRELARDRLRALLVSPAAEYSTYGTALACLSLLSTETAAERLERRCVLLEGQLAASQTEYDALRKHGMPAVALVEIRHLQAHQRADLDLTRALVDEIRGGRLDWQPLGADPAPED
;
A
#
# COMPACT_ATOMS: atom_id res chain seq x y z
N MET A 1 -4.38 4.20 25.14
CA MET A 1 -4.57 5.00 23.90
C MET A 1 -4.52 4.05 22.73
N ARG A 2 -5.52 4.07 21.85
CA ARG A 2 -5.54 3.21 20.66
C ARG A 2 -4.47 3.71 19.69
N THR A 3 -3.64 2.81 19.18
CA THR A 3 -2.58 3.18 18.22
C THR A 3 -3.22 3.71 16.93
N LEU A 4 -2.79 4.89 16.47
CA LEU A 4 -3.22 5.47 15.20
C LEU A 4 -2.87 4.50 14.05
N THR A 5 -3.89 4.06 13.31
CA THR A 5 -3.74 3.14 12.19
C THR A 5 -3.06 3.84 11.01
N ALA A 6 -2.51 3.07 10.05
CA ALA A 6 -1.96 3.63 8.82
C ALA A 6 -3.01 4.49 8.08
N LEU A 7 -4.26 4.01 7.99
CA LEU A 7 -5.37 4.77 7.40
C LEU A 7 -5.68 6.05 8.18
N GLY A 8 -5.69 5.99 9.51
CA GLY A 8 -5.88 7.17 10.35
C GLY A 8 -4.78 8.21 10.13
N LEU A 9 -3.51 7.77 10.08
CA LEU A 9 -2.38 8.65 9.77
C LEU A 9 -2.51 9.30 8.39
N THR A 10 -2.90 8.54 7.37
CA THR A 10 -3.12 9.08 6.02
C THR A 10 -4.27 10.08 5.97
N VAL A 11 -5.39 9.81 6.67
CA VAL A 11 -6.49 10.77 6.81
C VAL A 11 -6.02 12.07 7.46
N LEU A 12 -5.28 11.99 8.57
CA LEU A 12 -4.74 13.16 9.25
C LEU A 12 -3.73 13.92 8.38
N ARG A 13 -2.90 13.23 7.59
CA ARG A 13 -1.99 13.86 6.61
C ARG A 13 -2.78 14.69 5.59
N LEU A 14 -3.81 14.13 4.98
CA LEU A 14 -4.59 14.83 3.96
C LEU A 14 -5.38 16.01 4.55
N LEU A 15 -5.96 15.84 5.74
CA LEU A 15 -6.66 16.93 6.43
C LEU A 15 -5.72 18.04 6.92
N ALA A 16 -4.42 17.77 7.04
CA ALA A 16 -3.42 18.79 7.32
C ALA A 16 -3.08 19.64 6.09
N ASP A 17 -3.35 19.13 4.87
CA ASP A 17 -3.21 19.87 3.62
C ASP A 17 -4.43 20.77 3.39
N ALA A 18 -5.64 20.20 3.46
CA ALA A 18 -6.88 20.96 3.33
C ALA A 18 -8.06 20.27 4.05
N PRO A 19 -9.03 21.04 4.60
CA PRO A 19 -10.29 20.47 5.06
C PRO A 19 -10.99 19.70 3.95
N SER A 20 -11.53 18.52 4.24
CA SER A 20 -12.11 17.65 3.22
C SER A 20 -13.22 16.76 3.76
N HIS A 21 -14.15 16.38 2.90
CA HIS A 21 -15.14 15.36 3.17
C HIS A 21 -14.55 13.95 2.95
N PRO A 22 -14.99 12.90 3.68
CA PRO A 22 -14.46 11.53 3.53
C PRO A 22 -14.43 10.98 2.10
N TYR A 23 -15.41 11.37 1.27
CA TYR A 23 -15.40 11.00 -0.15
C TYR A 23 -14.21 11.59 -0.91
N GLU A 24 -13.87 12.86 -0.66
CA GLU A 24 -12.76 13.57 -1.31
C GLU A 24 -11.43 13.01 -0.83
N LEU A 25 -11.29 12.73 0.47
CA LEU A 25 -10.13 12.03 1.02
C LEU A 25 -9.88 10.71 0.29
N ARG A 26 -10.94 9.95 -0.01
CA ARG A 26 -10.83 8.70 -0.76
C ARG A 26 -10.36 8.92 -2.22
N GLN A 27 -10.75 10.02 -2.85
CA GLN A 27 -10.31 10.36 -4.21
C GLN A 27 -8.83 10.77 -4.18
N GLN A 28 -8.47 11.69 -3.30
CA GLN A 28 -7.08 12.13 -3.10
C GLN A 28 -6.13 10.97 -2.80
N MET A 29 -6.54 10.00 -1.97
CA MET A 29 -5.72 8.81 -1.70
C MET A 29 -5.41 8.01 -2.97
N ARG A 30 -6.35 7.89 -3.91
CA ARG A 30 -6.11 7.21 -5.19
C ARG A 30 -5.28 8.07 -6.15
N GLU A 31 -5.60 9.35 -6.25
CA GLU A 31 -4.90 10.29 -7.13
C GLU A 31 -3.43 10.45 -6.75
N GLN A 32 -3.11 10.36 -5.45
CA GLN A 32 -1.75 10.39 -4.92
C GLN A 32 -1.11 8.99 -4.79
N GLY A 33 -1.78 7.92 -5.26
CA GLY A 33 -1.28 6.55 -5.19
C GLY A 33 -1.05 6.00 -3.77
N LEU A 34 -1.69 6.58 -2.76
CA LEU A 34 -1.55 6.18 -1.34
C LEU A 34 -2.26 4.86 -1.03
N ASP A 35 -3.17 4.43 -1.90
CA ASP A 35 -3.82 3.13 -1.85
C ASP A 35 -2.86 1.97 -2.14
N GLN A 36 -1.65 2.24 -2.63
CA GLN A 36 -0.55 1.27 -2.71
C GLN A 36 0.05 0.94 -1.34
N PHE A 37 -0.01 1.86 -0.37
CA PHE A 37 0.58 1.71 0.96
C PHE A 37 -0.46 1.48 2.05
N VAL A 38 -1.71 1.87 1.80
CA VAL A 38 -2.80 1.77 2.78
C VAL A 38 -4.04 1.19 2.12
N LYS A 39 -4.58 0.11 2.69
CA LYS A 39 -5.86 -0.44 2.24
C LYS A 39 -7.01 0.51 2.58
N VAL A 40 -7.64 1.08 1.55
CA VAL A 40 -8.77 2.01 1.70
C VAL A 40 -10.07 1.39 1.18
N THR A 41 -10.93 0.92 2.09
CA THR A 41 -12.32 0.58 1.76
C THR A 41 -13.26 1.71 2.19
N HIS A 42 -14.45 1.78 1.57
CA HIS A 42 -15.46 2.78 1.96
C HIS A 42 -15.80 2.67 3.45
N GLY A 43 -16.16 1.47 3.93
CA GLY A 43 -16.49 1.25 5.33
C GLY A 43 -15.34 1.59 6.29
N ALA A 44 -14.10 1.18 5.96
CA ALA A 44 -12.95 1.46 6.82
C ALA A 44 -12.63 2.95 6.90
N LEU A 45 -12.75 3.69 5.80
CA LEU A 45 -12.50 5.13 5.77
C LEU A 45 -13.52 5.88 6.62
N TYR A 46 -14.81 5.62 6.43
CA TYR A 46 -15.85 6.30 7.19
C TYR A 46 -15.78 5.98 8.68
N HIS A 47 -15.55 4.71 9.04
CA HIS A 47 -15.31 4.32 10.43
C HIS A 47 -14.07 5.02 11.02
N THR A 48 -12.99 5.16 10.23
CA THR A 48 -11.77 5.85 10.67
C THR A 48 -12.05 7.32 10.94
N VAL A 49 -12.72 8.03 10.03
CA VAL A 49 -13.11 9.43 10.22
C VAL A 49 -13.98 9.60 11.47
N GLU A 50 -14.99 8.73 11.63
CA GLU A 50 -15.86 8.76 12.81
C GLU A 50 -15.07 8.56 14.11
N THR A 51 -14.10 7.63 14.11
CA THR A 51 -13.22 7.38 15.26
C THR A 51 -12.37 8.61 15.57
N LEU A 52 -11.73 9.20 14.56
CA LEU A 52 -10.90 10.40 14.72
C LEU A 52 -11.71 11.60 15.25
N ALA A 53 -12.97 11.74 14.80
CA ALA A 53 -13.87 12.80 15.27
C ALA A 53 -14.30 12.58 16.72
N LYS A 54 -14.65 11.34 17.09
CA LYS A 54 -14.98 10.96 18.49
C LYS A 54 -13.81 11.21 19.44
N GLU A 55 -12.58 11.03 18.97
CA GLU A 55 -11.35 11.29 19.72
C GLU A 55 -10.89 12.77 19.67
N ALA A 56 -11.67 13.66 19.06
CA ALA A 56 -11.35 15.09 18.88
C ALA A 56 -10.01 15.37 18.16
N LEU A 57 -9.57 14.42 17.32
CA LEU A 57 -8.38 14.55 16.47
C LEU A 57 -8.70 15.29 15.17
N ILE A 58 -9.97 15.29 14.78
CA ILE A 58 -10.53 16.10 13.69
C ILE A 58 -11.83 16.75 14.17
N GLU A 59 -12.22 17.86 13.56
CA GLU A 59 -13.43 18.60 13.89
C GLU A 59 -14.21 19.00 12.62
N PRO A 60 -15.55 19.04 12.67
CA PRO A 60 -16.35 19.52 11.56
C PRO A 60 -16.19 21.03 11.40
N VAL A 61 -15.89 21.49 10.18
CA VAL A 61 -15.71 22.92 9.87
C VAL A 61 -16.77 23.49 8.92
N ALA A 62 -17.49 22.61 8.20
CA ALA A 62 -18.63 22.99 7.38
C ALA A 62 -19.57 21.81 7.17
N THR A 63 -20.86 22.10 7.02
CA THR A 63 -21.86 21.19 6.46
C THR A 63 -22.33 21.73 5.12
N LEU A 64 -21.97 21.03 4.05
CA LEU A 64 -22.39 21.37 2.69
C LEU A 64 -23.67 20.59 2.36
N ARG A 65 -24.72 21.31 1.93
CA ARG A 65 -25.97 20.72 1.47
C ARG A 65 -26.16 21.00 -0.02
N GLU A 66 -25.85 20.01 -0.86
CA GLU A 66 -26.15 20.06 -2.30
C GLU A 66 -27.54 19.46 -2.58
N GLY A 67 -28.57 20.33 -2.64
CA GLY A 67 -29.92 19.94 -3.08
C GLY A 67 -30.60 18.91 -2.16
N LYS A 68 -31.13 17.82 -2.75
CA LYS A 68 -31.83 16.71 -2.06
C LYS A 68 -30.90 15.63 -1.49
N ARG A 69 -29.57 15.77 -1.59
CA ARG A 69 -28.61 14.79 -1.05
C ARG A 69 -28.39 14.99 0.46
N PRO A 70 -27.99 13.94 1.19
CA PRO A 70 -27.63 14.06 2.60
C PRO A 70 -26.49 15.07 2.81
N GLU A 71 -26.49 15.71 3.98
CA GLU A 71 -25.47 16.69 4.37
C GLU A 71 -24.05 16.09 4.30
N ARG A 72 -23.13 16.83 3.68
CA ARG A 72 -21.71 16.47 3.60
C ARG A 72 -20.95 17.25 4.66
N THR A 73 -20.48 16.56 5.70
CA THR A 73 -19.63 17.15 6.73
C THR A 73 -18.18 17.19 6.27
N VAL A 74 -17.63 18.39 6.18
CA VAL A 74 -16.21 18.64 5.92
C VAL A 74 -15.48 18.69 7.26
N TYR A 75 -14.36 17.98 7.35
CA TYR A 75 -13.53 17.92 8.56
C TYR A 75 -12.23 18.68 8.37
N SER A 76 -11.67 19.18 9.47
CA SER A 76 -10.30 19.71 9.56
C SER A 76 -9.57 19.02 10.70
N ILE A 77 -8.23 18.95 10.61
CA ILE A 77 -7.40 18.36 11.67
C ILE A 77 -7.18 19.33 12.83
N THR A 78 -7.33 18.84 14.07
CA THR A 78 -7.10 19.62 15.29
C THR A 78 -5.62 19.69 15.65
N ALA A 79 -5.26 20.53 16.64
CA ALA A 79 -3.89 20.56 17.16
C ALA A 79 -3.46 19.21 17.77
N ALA A 80 -4.38 18.53 18.47
CA ALA A 80 -4.15 17.20 19.02
C ALA A 80 -3.96 16.14 17.92
N GLY A 81 -4.76 16.20 16.85
CA GLY A 81 -4.58 15.35 15.67
C GLY A 81 -3.21 15.52 15.02
N ARG A 82 -2.74 16.76 14.89
CA ARG A 82 -1.40 17.06 14.32
C ARG A 82 -0.28 16.47 15.16
N GLU A 83 -0.34 16.57 16.50
CA GLU A 83 0.71 16.01 17.34
C GLU A 83 0.71 14.48 17.30
N LEU A 84 -0.47 13.85 17.41
CA LEU A 84 -0.58 12.40 17.34
C LEU A 84 -0.07 11.83 16.00
N ALA A 85 -0.37 12.53 14.89
CA ALA A 85 0.16 12.15 13.58
C ALA A 85 1.69 12.20 13.53
N ARG A 86 2.30 13.25 14.09
CA ARG A 86 3.76 13.37 14.18
C ARG A 86 4.38 12.30 15.06
N ASP A 87 3.82 12.03 16.23
CA ASP A 87 4.31 10.98 17.12
C ASP A 87 4.22 9.60 16.49
N ARG A 88 3.10 9.31 15.82
CA ARG A 88 2.94 8.06 15.10
C ARG A 88 3.97 7.93 13.97
N LEU A 89 4.18 8.99 13.19
CA LEU A 89 5.18 9.01 12.12
C LEU A 89 6.59 8.77 12.67
N ARG A 90 6.98 9.47 13.75
CA ARG A 90 8.29 9.27 14.42
C ARG A 90 8.47 7.81 14.84
N ALA A 91 7.44 7.21 15.44
CA ALA A 91 7.49 5.82 15.89
C ALA A 91 7.65 4.83 14.71
N LEU A 92 6.92 5.06 13.60
CA LEU A 92 7.00 4.21 12.40
C LEU A 92 8.35 4.30 11.70
N LEU A 93 9.01 5.45 11.75
CA LEU A 93 10.34 5.64 11.12
C LEU A 93 11.48 4.98 11.91
N VAL A 94 11.31 4.73 13.20
CA VAL A 94 12.36 4.17 14.07
C VAL A 94 12.20 2.66 14.25
N SER A 95 10.97 2.20 14.43
CA SER A 95 10.68 0.82 14.81
C SER A 95 10.15 0.03 13.62
N PRO A 96 10.89 -0.96 13.09
CA PRO A 96 10.37 -1.89 12.10
C PRO A 96 9.15 -2.61 12.66
N ALA A 97 8.05 -2.59 11.92
CA ALA A 97 6.89 -3.40 12.22
C ALA A 97 6.98 -4.72 11.46
N ALA A 98 6.37 -5.78 12.00
CA ALA A 98 6.20 -7.01 11.24
C ALA A 98 5.25 -6.75 10.07
N GLU A 99 5.77 -6.92 8.85
CA GLU A 99 4.99 -6.86 7.63
C GLU A 99 4.89 -8.26 7.04
N TYR A 100 3.65 -8.74 6.90
CA TYR A 100 3.37 -10.08 6.35
C TYR A 100 3.02 -9.94 4.87
N SER A 101 4.01 -10.11 4.00
CA SER A 101 3.79 -10.03 2.55
C SER A 101 3.08 -11.29 2.04
N THR A 102 2.10 -11.12 1.15
CA THR A 102 1.40 -12.25 0.51
C THR A 102 2.34 -13.09 -0.32
N TYR A 103 3.36 -12.47 -0.94
CA TYR A 103 4.39 -13.18 -1.68
C TYR A 103 5.27 -14.02 -0.77
N GLY A 104 5.69 -13.50 0.39
CA GLY A 104 6.44 -14.28 1.39
C GLY A 104 5.66 -15.50 1.87
N THR A 105 4.36 -15.36 2.10
CA THR A 105 3.48 -16.51 2.41
C THR A 105 3.41 -17.51 1.25
N ALA A 106 3.32 -17.05 0.01
CA ALA A 106 3.32 -17.94 -1.15
C ALA A 106 4.64 -18.72 -1.28
N LEU A 107 5.77 -18.08 -1.04
CA LEU A 107 7.09 -18.73 -1.02
C LEU A 107 7.20 -19.74 0.12
N ALA A 108 6.66 -19.43 1.30
CA ALA A 108 6.63 -20.36 2.43
C ALA A 108 5.79 -21.63 2.15
N CYS A 109 4.85 -21.56 1.21
CA CYS A 109 3.98 -22.65 0.80
C CYS A 109 4.31 -23.22 -0.58
N LEU A 110 5.48 -22.87 -1.15
CA LEU A 110 5.80 -23.16 -2.55
C LEU A 110 5.86 -24.66 -2.86
N SER A 111 6.22 -25.49 -1.86
CA SER A 111 6.28 -26.96 -1.96
C SER A 111 4.92 -27.63 -2.17
N LEU A 112 3.81 -26.89 -2.13
CA LEU A 112 2.50 -27.39 -2.56
C LEU A 112 2.39 -27.53 -4.09
N LEU A 113 3.35 -26.98 -4.86
CA LEU A 113 3.36 -27.04 -6.31
C LEU A 113 4.46 -27.98 -6.81
N SER A 114 4.29 -28.46 -8.05
CA SER A 114 5.40 -29.06 -8.80
C SER A 114 6.45 -27.98 -9.13
N THR A 115 7.70 -28.39 -9.38
CA THR A 115 8.76 -27.48 -9.84
C THR A 115 8.36 -26.77 -11.14
N GLU A 116 7.72 -27.49 -12.07
CA GLU A 116 7.26 -26.95 -13.35
C GLU A 116 6.24 -25.82 -13.15
N THR A 117 5.17 -26.10 -12.39
CA THR A 117 4.11 -25.14 -12.10
C THR A 117 4.66 -23.93 -11.31
N ALA A 118 5.54 -24.18 -10.34
CA ALA A 118 6.16 -23.10 -9.57
C ALA A 118 7.00 -22.19 -10.45
N ALA A 119 7.86 -22.74 -11.30
CA ALA A 119 8.69 -21.96 -12.21
C ALA A 119 7.86 -21.15 -13.19
N GLU A 120 6.85 -21.75 -13.83
CA GLU A 120 5.95 -21.04 -14.76
C GLU A 120 5.25 -19.84 -14.09
N ARG A 121 4.74 -20.02 -12.87
CA ARG A 121 4.04 -18.96 -12.13
C ARG A 121 5.01 -17.85 -11.69
N LEU A 122 6.23 -18.20 -11.30
CA LEU A 122 7.27 -17.24 -10.93
C LEU A 122 7.79 -16.47 -12.17
N GLU A 123 7.96 -17.12 -13.32
CA GLU A 123 8.28 -16.48 -14.60
C GLU A 123 7.22 -15.44 -14.97
N ARG A 124 5.94 -15.80 -14.83
CA ARG A 124 4.84 -14.85 -15.06
C ARG A 124 4.90 -13.67 -14.08
N ARG A 125 5.25 -13.92 -12.81
CA ARG A 125 5.44 -12.85 -11.81
C ARG A 125 6.58 -11.91 -12.21
N CYS A 126 7.71 -12.42 -12.73
CA CYS A 126 8.81 -11.58 -13.22
C CYS A 126 8.33 -10.56 -14.26
N VAL A 127 7.58 -11.01 -15.27
CA VAL A 127 7.03 -10.14 -16.32
C VAL A 127 6.13 -9.04 -15.73
N LEU A 128 5.29 -9.38 -14.74
CA LEU A 128 4.43 -8.40 -14.07
C LEU A 128 5.24 -7.38 -13.26
N LEU A 129 6.24 -7.84 -12.51
CA LEU A 129 7.11 -6.97 -11.71
C LEU A 129 7.94 -6.03 -12.59
N GLU A 130 8.45 -6.51 -13.73
CA GLU A 130 9.15 -5.69 -14.72
C GLU A 130 8.26 -4.56 -15.23
N GLY A 131 7.01 -4.88 -15.60
CA GLY A 131 6.03 -3.89 -16.05
C GLY A 131 5.69 -2.86 -14.97
N GLN A 132 5.47 -3.31 -13.74
CA GLN A 132 5.20 -2.43 -12.60
C GLN A 132 6.35 -1.48 -12.31
N LEU A 133 7.59 -1.99 -12.36
CA LEU A 133 8.79 -1.22 -12.08
C LEU A 133 9.10 -0.22 -13.18
N ALA A 134 8.87 -0.57 -14.45
CA ALA A 134 8.98 0.36 -15.57
C ALA A 134 7.92 1.48 -15.49
N ALA A 135 6.68 1.14 -15.12
CA ALA A 135 5.61 2.10 -14.95
C ALA A 135 5.90 3.09 -13.81
N SER A 136 6.31 2.59 -12.63
CA SER A 136 6.63 3.43 -11.48
C SER A 136 7.86 4.31 -11.72
N GLN A 137 8.86 3.81 -12.47
CA GLN A 137 10.01 4.63 -12.89
C GLN A 137 9.58 5.78 -13.81
N THR A 138 8.74 5.48 -14.80
CA THR A 138 8.23 6.49 -15.74
C THR A 138 7.43 7.58 -15.01
N GLU A 139 6.57 7.18 -14.07
CA GLU A 139 5.80 8.10 -13.23
C GLU A 139 6.71 8.98 -12.37
N TYR A 140 7.68 8.38 -11.68
CA TYR A 140 8.64 9.11 -10.85
C TYR A 140 9.40 10.16 -11.66
N ASP A 141 9.91 9.79 -12.84
CA ASP A 141 10.68 10.69 -13.70
C ASP A 141 9.81 11.84 -14.24
N ALA A 142 8.55 11.56 -14.58
CA ALA A 142 7.59 12.59 -14.98
C ALA A 142 7.31 13.59 -13.85
N LEU A 143 7.02 13.11 -12.64
CA LEU A 143 6.78 13.97 -11.46
C LEU A 143 7.99 14.82 -11.12
N ARG A 144 9.20 14.25 -11.17
CA ARG A 144 10.46 14.99 -10.99
C ARG A 144 10.66 16.06 -12.04
N LYS A 145 10.38 15.75 -13.32
CA LYS A 145 10.46 16.72 -14.42
C LYS A 145 9.47 17.87 -14.27
N HIS A 146 8.30 17.62 -13.68
CA HIS A 146 7.29 18.64 -13.35
C HIS A 146 7.58 19.41 -12.06
N GLY A 147 8.75 19.23 -11.44
CA GLY A 147 9.22 20.03 -10.32
C GLY A 147 8.79 19.52 -8.95
N MET A 148 8.24 18.30 -8.85
CA MET A 148 7.89 17.72 -7.55
C MET A 148 9.14 17.55 -6.67
N PRO A 149 9.10 18.02 -5.40
CA PRO A 149 10.21 17.82 -4.46
C PRO A 149 10.49 16.33 -4.22
N ALA A 150 11.77 15.96 -4.11
CA ALA A 150 12.16 14.57 -3.92
C ALA A 150 11.59 13.93 -2.64
N VAL A 151 11.38 14.73 -1.59
CA VAL A 151 10.77 14.27 -0.32
C VAL A 151 9.32 13.83 -0.50
N ALA A 152 8.60 14.41 -1.47
CA ALA A 152 7.21 14.10 -1.77
C ALA A 152 7.05 12.86 -2.66
N LEU A 153 8.15 12.17 -2.98
CA LEU A 153 8.20 11.00 -3.84
C LEU A 153 8.99 9.85 -3.19
N VAL A 154 9.30 9.95 -1.89
CA VAL A 154 10.13 8.95 -1.17
C VAL A 154 9.42 7.61 -1.10
N GLU A 155 8.11 7.62 -0.96
CA GLU A 155 7.25 6.44 -0.98
C GLU A 155 7.33 5.69 -2.31
N ILE A 156 7.43 6.38 -3.45
CA ILE A 156 7.61 5.75 -4.77
C ILE A 156 8.96 5.06 -4.85
N ARG A 157 10.01 5.68 -4.29
CA ARG A 157 11.35 5.05 -4.22
C ARG A 157 11.34 3.80 -3.36
N HIS A 158 10.61 3.80 -2.26
CA HIS A 158 10.41 2.62 -1.41
C HIS A 158 9.70 1.51 -2.19
N LEU A 159 8.60 1.83 -2.89
CA LEU A 159 7.88 0.88 -3.74
C LEU A 159 8.80 0.26 -4.80
N GLN A 160 9.57 1.08 -5.52
CA GLN A 160 10.51 0.63 -6.55
C GLN A 160 11.60 -0.29 -5.97
N ALA A 161 12.14 0.04 -4.80
CA ALA A 161 13.15 -0.78 -4.14
C ALA A 161 12.60 -2.17 -3.77
N HIS A 162 11.38 -2.25 -3.25
CA HIS A 162 10.73 -3.52 -2.96
C HIS A 162 10.40 -4.32 -4.22
N GLN A 163 9.86 -3.68 -5.27
CA GLN A 163 9.60 -4.33 -6.56
C GLN A 163 10.88 -4.89 -7.20
N ARG A 164 12.00 -4.15 -7.09
CA ARG A 164 13.31 -4.61 -7.58
C ARG A 164 13.78 -5.83 -6.80
N ALA A 165 13.75 -5.77 -5.47
CA ALA A 165 14.17 -6.87 -4.61
C ALA A 165 13.33 -8.13 -4.87
N ASP A 166 12.01 -7.98 -4.99
CA ASP A 166 11.11 -9.08 -5.36
C ASP A 166 11.45 -9.66 -6.72
N LEU A 167 11.70 -8.82 -7.74
CA LEU A 167 12.03 -9.26 -9.09
C LEU A 167 13.34 -10.04 -9.12
N ASP A 168 14.37 -9.52 -8.45
CA ASP A 168 15.70 -10.12 -8.41
C ASP A 168 15.65 -11.49 -7.71
N LEU A 169 14.95 -11.58 -6.58
CA LEU A 169 14.70 -12.85 -5.89
C LEU A 169 13.90 -13.83 -6.76
N THR A 170 12.81 -13.36 -7.38
CA THR A 170 11.93 -14.21 -8.20
C THR A 170 12.71 -14.82 -9.37
N ARG A 171 13.55 -14.03 -10.04
CA ARG A 171 14.41 -14.50 -11.14
C ARG A 171 15.42 -15.53 -10.65
N ALA A 172 16.10 -15.27 -9.54
CA ALA A 172 17.04 -16.22 -8.97
C ALA A 172 16.36 -17.57 -8.65
N LEU A 173 15.16 -17.54 -8.06
CA LEU A 173 14.39 -18.74 -7.77
C LEU A 173 13.98 -19.49 -9.03
N VAL A 174 13.53 -18.79 -10.08
CA VAL A 174 13.23 -19.43 -11.38
C VAL A 174 14.47 -20.16 -11.90
N ASP A 175 15.62 -19.49 -11.92
CA ASP A 175 16.87 -20.08 -12.41
C ASP A 175 17.29 -21.31 -11.59
N GLU A 176 17.09 -21.27 -10.27
CA GLU A 176 17.39 -22.37 -9.36
C GLU A 176 16.46 -23.56 -9.56
N ILE A 177 15.15 -23.33 -9.71
CA ILE A 177 14.15 -24.38 -9.97
C ILE A 177 14.40 -25.03 -11.33
N ARG A 178 14.50 -24.21 -12.39
CA ARG A 178 14.74 -24.70 -13.76
C ARG A 178 16.09 -25.41 -13.89
N GLY A 179 17.08 -24.97 -13.11
CA GLY A 179 18.39 -25.60 -13.04
C GLY A 179 18.48 -26.81 -12.11
N GLY A 180 17.40 -27.21 -11.43
CA GLY A 180 17.40 -28.34 -10.50
C GLY A 180 18.32 -28.14 -9.29
N ARG A 181 18.58 -26.90 -8.86
CA ARG A 181 19.48 -26.56 -7.75
C ARG A 181 18.80 -26.50 -6.39
N LEU A 182 17.48 -26.65 -6.35
CA LEU A 182 16.69 -26.74 -5.12
C LEU A 182 16.25 -28.18 -4.87
N ASP A 183 16.49 -28.66 -3.65
CA ASP A 183 15.86 -29.91 -3.19
C ASP A 183 14.35 -29.68 -3.06
N TRP A 184 13.58 -30.36 -3.91
CA TRP A 184 12.15 -30.16 -4.04
C TRP A 184 11.40 -31.44 -3.71
N GLN A 185 10.76 -31.47 -2.55
CA GLN A 185 9.88 -32.56 -2.14
C GLN A 185 8.43 -32.04 -2.14
N PRO A 186 7.65 -32.29 -3.21
CA PRO A 186 6.30 -31.77 -3.29
C PRO A 186 5.40 -32.43 -2.24
N LEU A 187 4.68 -31.60 -1.48
CA LEU A 187 3.71 -32.04 -0.47
C LEU A 187 2.38 -32.38 -1.14
N GLY A 188 2.34 -33.54 -1.81
CA GLY A 188 1.21 -33.95 -2.64
C GLY A 188 1.22 -33.19 -3.97
N ALA A 189 1.49 -33.89 -5.07
CA ALA A 189 1.55 -33.26 -6.38
C ALA A 189 0.16 -32.76 -6.81
N ASP A 190 0.10 -31.52 -7.29
CA ASP A 190 -1.03 -31.00 -8.07
C ASP A 190 -1.21 -31.90 -9.30
N PRO A 191 -2.42 -32.41 -9.62
CA PRO A 191 -2.63 -33.14 -10.86
C PRO A 191 -2.16 -32.28 -12.04
N ALA A 192 -1.43 -32.89 -12.98
CA ALA A 192 -0.96 -32.19 -14.17
C ALA A 192 -2.13 -31.47 -14.86
N PRO A 193 -1.94 -30.26 -15.41
CA PRO A 193 -2.98 -29.57 -16.15
C PRO A 193 -3.47 -30.47 -17.29
N GLU A 194 -4.78 -30.68 -17.38
CA GLU A 194 -5.40 -31.34 -18.53
C GLU A 194 -5.20 -30.46 -19.78
N ASP A 195 -4.72 -31.07 -20.87
CA ASP A 195 -4.49 -30.45 -22.19
C ASP A 195 -5.75 -29.82 -22.80
#